data_AF-A0A257NVE1-F1
#
_entry.id   AF-A0A257NVE1-F1
#
_cell.length_a   1.000
_cell.length_b   1.000
_cell.length_c   1.000
_cell.angle_alpha   90.00
_cell.angle_beta   90.00
_cell.angle_gamma   90.00
#
_symmetry.space_group_name_H-M   'P 1'
#
loop_
_entity.id
_entity.type
_entity.pdbx_description
1 polymer ?
#
loop_
_entity_poly.entity_id
_entity_poly.type
_entity_poly.pdbx_seq_one_letter_code
_entity_poly.pdbx_strand_id
1 'polypeptide(L)'
;MNFSDTISRFLKRLRAGALQDPVRDWLLLLTFSTLALAGIIVWNVWAFDIVANGGVIGPAAASAPPLFNSASLDAIHTVFVNRAAEQAKYVTGVYRYADPSQ
;
A
#
# COMPACT_ATOMS: atom_id res chain seq x y z
N MET A 1 29.31 20.93 -15.25
CA MET A 1 29.54 21.52 -13.91
C MET A 1 29.28 20.43 -12.88
N ASN A 2 30.31 19.96 -12.17
CA ASN A 2 30.18 18.86 -11.23
C ASN A 2 29.48 19.31 -9.95
N PHE A 3 28.33 18.72 -9.64
CA PHE A 3 27.50 19.05 -8.47
C PHE A 3 28.25 18.87 -7.13
N SER A 4 29.21 17.94 -7.10
CA SER A 4 30.10 17.71 -5.95
C SER A 4 31.04 18.90 -5.68
N ASP A 5 31.51 19.58 -6.73
CA ASP A 5 32.43 20.73 -6.60
C ASP A 5 31.70 21.98 -6.09
N THR A 6 30.41 22.11 -6.39
CA THR A 6 29.56 23.19 -5.88
C THR A 6 29.21 22.99 -4.41
N ILE A 7 28.89 21.76 -3.99
CA ILE A 7 28.59 21.44 -2.59
C ILE A 7 29.83 21.61 -1.71
N SER A 8 30.98 21.09 -2.15
CA SER A 8 32.22 21.16 -1.39
C SER A 8 32.71 22.60 -1.19
N ARG A 9 32.56 23.48 -2.20
CA ARG A 9 32.85 24.91 -2.07
C ARG A 9 31.88 25.62 -1.13
N PHE A 10 30.60 25.29 -1.19
CA PHE A 10 29.58 25.86 -0.31
C PHE A 10 29.85 25.49 1.17
N LEU A 11 30.13 24.21 1.44
CA LEU A 11 30.49 23.73 2.78
C LEU A 11 31.78 24.35 3.31
N LYS A 12 32.82 24.50 2.46
CA LYS A 12 34.06 25.21 2.85
C LYS A 12 33.80 26.68 3.16
N ARG A 13 32.91 27.34 2.42
CA ARG A 13 32.53 28.75 2.65
C ARG A 13 31.73 28.92 3.94
N LEU A 14 30.88 27.96 4.30
CA LEU A 14 30.21 27.93 5.60
C LEU A 14 31.20 27.74 6.77
N ARG A 15 32.32 27.03 6.53
CA ARG A 15 33.30 26.71 7.58
C ARG A 15 34.43 27.76 7.75
N ALA A 16 34.74 28.54 6.73
CA ALA A 16 35.96 29.36 6.68
C ALA A 16 35.79 30.87 7.02
N GLY A 17 34.69 31.27 7.67
CA GLY A 17 34.45 32.66 8.08
C GLY A 17 34.45 32.83 9.59
N ALA A 18 35.62 32.87 10.22
CA ALA A 18 35.82 33.06 11.66
C ALA A 18 35.57 34.51 12.13
N LEU A 19 34.34 34.98 11.92
CA LEU A 19 33.67 36.00 12.72
C LEU A 19 32.26 35.44 12.91
N GLN A 20 32.11 34.60 13.94
CA GLN A 20 30.83 34.00 14.32
C GLN A 20 29.89 35.13 14.74
N ASP A 21 29.06 35.57 13.80
CA ASP A 21 27.86 36.31 14.13
C ASP A 21 26.79 35.25 14.44
N PRO A 22 26.56 34.93 15.73
CA PRO A 22 25.66 33.86 16.12
C PRO A 22 24.25 34.10 15.57
N VAL A 23 23.84 35.37 15.43
CA VAL A 23 22.50 35.72 14.93
C VAL A 23 22.33 35.29 13.48
N ARG A 24 23.34 35.53 12.63
CA ARG A 24 23.30 35.14 11.21
C ARG A 24 23.27 33.62 11.04
N ASP A 25 24.07 32.91 11.82
CA ASP A 25 24.15 31.45 11.73
C ASP A 25 22.85 30.79 12.21
N TRP A 26 22.24 31.30 13.28
CA TRP A 26 20.92 30.85 13.73
C TRP A 26 19.82 31.15 12.71
N LEU A 27 19.86 32.32 12.05
CA LEU A 27 18.87 32.67 11.03
C LEU A 27 18.99 31.78 9.80
N LEU A 28 20.22 31.46 9.36
CA LEU A 28 20.45 30.48 8.31
C LEU A 28 19.93 29.10 8.71
N LEU A 29 20.20 28.66 9.94
CA LEU A 29 19.73 27.36 10.42
C LEU A 29 18.19 27.28 10.47
N LEU A 30 17.53 28.34 10.96
CA LEU A 30 16.07 28.41 11.01
C LEU A 30 15.46 28.43 9.61
N THR A 31 16.01 29.21 8.69
CA THR A 31 15.52 29.27 7.30
C THR A 31 15.70 27.95 6.56
N PHE A 32 16.84 27.27 6.73
CA PHE A 32 17.02 25.92 6.19
C PHE A 32 16.07 24.91 6.84
N SER A 33 15.84 25.02 8.15
CA SER A 33 14.90 24.15 8.88
C SER A 33 13.47 24.32 8.39
N THR A 34 13.00 25.56 8.18
CA THR A 34 11.65 25.82 7.67
C THR A 34 11.48 25.37 6.22
N LEU A 35 12.50 25.56 5.37
CA LEU A 35 12.51 25.05 3.99
C LEU A 35 12.44 23.52 3.96
N ALA A 36 13.25 22.85 4.79
CA ALA A 36 13.24 21.39 4.91
C ALA A 36 11.87 20.89 5.41
N LEU A 37 11.30 21.54 6.43
CA LEU A 37 9.99 21.20 6.97
C LEU A 37 8.89 21.34 5.91
N ALA A 38 8.88 22.47 5.19
CA ALA A 38 7.92 22.69 4.10
C ALA A 38 8.05 21.61 3.01
N GLY A 39 9.28 21.25 2.63
CA GLY A 39 9.54 20.17 1.69
C GLY A 39 9.01 18.81 2.17
N ILE A 40 9.23 18.48 3.45
CA ILE A 40 8.72 17.24 4.06
C ILE A 40 7.19 17.22 4.05
N ILE A 41 6.53 18.32 4.39
CA ILE A 41 5.07 18.42 4.38
C ILE A 41 4.53 18.22 2.98
N VAL A 42 5.05 18.95 1.98
CA VAL A 42 4.62 18.82 0.58
C VAL A 42 4.83 17.40 0.07
N TRP A 43 6.00 16.81 0.35
CA TRP A 43 6.30 15.43 -0.02
C TRP A 43 5.29 14.44 0.58
N ASN A 44 4.96 14.58 1.87
CA ASN A 44 4.01 13.70 2.54
C ASN A 44 2.60 13.85 1.99
N VAL A 45 2.13 15.09 1.77
CA VAL A 45 0.79 15.34 1.20
C VAL A 45 0.69 14.74 -0.20
N TRP A 46 1.69 14.97 -1.04
CA TRP A 46 1.74 14.42 -2.39
C TRP A 46 1.81 12.88 -2.39
N ALA A 47 2.65 12.30 -1.52
CA ALA A 47 2.77 10.87 -1.39
C ALA A 47 1.45 10.22 -0.92
N PHE A 48 0.77 10.87 0.04
CA PHE A 48 -0.53 10.42 0.52
C PHE A 48 -1.59 10.49 -0.58
N ASP A 49 -1.64 11.59 -1.35
CA ASP A 49 -2.59 11.73 -2.46
C ASP A 49 -2.39 10.65 -3.53
N ILE A 50 -1.15 10.32 -3.87
CA ILE A 50 -0.86 9.21 -4.79
C ILE A 50 -1.41 7.88 -4.28
N VAL A 51 -1.15 7.56 -3.01
CA VAL A 51 -1.59 6.29 -2.42
C VAL A 51 -3.11 6.25 -2.25
N ALA A 52 -3.73 7.37 -1.86
CA ALA A 52 -5.18 7.48 -1.69
C ALA A 52 -5.93 7.29 -3.02
N ASN A 53 -5.35 7.73 -4.14
CA ASN A 53 -5.89 7.53 -5.48
C ASN A 53 -5.55 6.15 -6.09
N GLY A 54 -5.01 5.23 -5.30
CA GLY A 54 -4.66 3.86 -5.74
C GLY A 54 -3.35 3.77 -6.53
N GLY A 55 -2.58 4.86 -6.58
CA GLY A 55 -1.21 4.85 -7.08
C GLY A 55 -0.25 4.17 -6.10
N VAL A 56 0.93 3.80 -6.60
CA VAL A 56 1.96 3.13 -5.80
C VAL A 56 3.25 3.92 -5.91
N ILE A 57 3.91 4.20 -4.78
CA ILE A 57 5.22 4.84 -4.76
C ILE A 57 6.29 3.75 -4.80
N GLY A 58 6.91 3.55 -5.96
CA GLY A 58 7.90 2.51 -6.20
C GLY A 58 7.51 1.55 -7.33
N PRO A 59 8.28 0.48 -7.56
CA PRO A 59 7.95 -0.51 -8.57
C PRO A 59 6.60 -1.16 -8.24
N ALA A 60 5.78 -1.37 -9.28
CA ALA A 60 4.47 -2.01 -9.13
C ALA A 60 4.64 -3.35 -8.38
N ALA A 61 3.80 -3.57 -7.37
CA ALA A 61 3.78 -4.86 -6.68
C ALA A 61 3.54 -5.96 -7.72
N ALA A 62 4.44 -6.95 -7.77
CA ALA A 62 4.24 -8.11 -8.63
C ALA A 62 2.90 -8.74 -8.26
N SER A 63 2.00 -8.84 -9.24
CA SER A 63 0.69 -9.45 -9.05
C SER A 63 0.91 -10.86 -8.47
N ALA A 64 0.56 -11.04 -7.21
CA ALA A 64 0.64 -12.35 -6.59
C ALA A 64 -0.39 -13.23 -7.30
N PRO A 65 -0.03 -14.48 -7.68
CA PRO A 65 -1.02 -15.40 -8.21
C PRO A 65 -2.17 -15.53 -7.20
N PRO A 66 -3.43 -15.56 -7.66
CA PRO A 66 -4.58 -15.58 -6.77
C PRO A 66 -4.45 -16.76 -5.80
N LEU A 67 -4.54 -16.45 -4.50
CA LEU A 67 -4.46 -17.43 -3.40
C LEU A 67 -5.48 -18.55 -3.53
N PHE A 68 -6.58 -18.29 -4.22
CA PHE A 68 -7.66 -19.24 -4.44
C PHE A 68 -7.91 -19.46 -5.93
N ASN A 69 -8.00 -20.73 -6.31
CA ASN A 69 -8.40 -21.13 -7.64
C ASN A 69 -9.91 -20.96 -7.80
N SER A 70 -10.35 -20.16 -8.78
CA SER A 70 -11.77 -19.94 -9.08
C SER A 70 -12.51 -21.24 -9.39
N ALA A 71 -11.85 -22.22 -10.00
CA ALA A 71 -12.43 -23.54 -10.25
C ALA A 71 -12.77 -24.29 -8.95
N SER A 72 -12.00 -24.08 -7.88
CA SER A 72 -12.27 -24.68 -6.58
C SER A 72 -13.49 -24.04 -5.91
N LEU A 73 -13.67 -22.73 -6.03
CA LEU A 73 -14.86 -22.04 -5.52
C LEU A 73 -16.13 -22.48 -6.26
N ASP A 74 -16.05 -22.64 -7.57
CA ASP A 74 -17.18 -23.07 -8.40
C ASP A 74 -17.57 -24.53 -8.12
N ALA A 75 -16.58 -25.39 -7.88
CA ALA A 75 -16.81 -26.76 -7.43
C ALA A 75 -17.54 -26.81 -6.08
N ILE A 76 -17.14 -25.98 -5.11
CA ILE A 76 -17.80 -25.88 -3.80
C ILE A 76 -19.25 -25.42 -3.96
N HIS A 77 -19.50 -24.39 -4.77
CA HIS A 77 -20.84 -23.90 -5.05
C HIS A 77 -21.73 -25.00 -5.66
N THR A 78 -21.18 -25.73 -6.62
CA THR A 78 -21.89 -26.86 -7.28
C THR A 78 -22.27 -27.95 -6.27
N VAL A 79 -21.39 -28.29 -5.33
CA VAL A 79 -21.70 -29.26 -4.27
C VAL A 79 -22.87 -28.79 -3.41
N PHE A 80 -22.89 -27.51 -3.01
CA PHE A 80 -23.99 -26.96 -2.21
C PHE A 80 -25.32 -26.96 -2.96
N VAL A 81 -25.32 -26.58 -4.24
CA VAL A 81 -26.53 -26.62 -5.09
C VAL A 81 -27.06 -28.05 -5.20
N ASN A 82 -26.18 -29.02 -5.43
CA ASN A 82 -26.57 -30.43 -5.52
C ASN A 82 -27.15 -30.95 -4.18
N ARG A 83 -26.53 -30.59 -3.05
CA ARG A 83 -27.03 -30.96 -1.72
C ARG A 83 -28.39 -30.33 -1.41
N ALA A 84 -28.59 -29.07 -1.78
CA ALA A 84 -29.86 -28.37 -1.59
C ALA A 84 -30.98 -29.01 -2.43
N ALA A 85 -30.71 -29.34 -3.69
CA ALA A 85 -31.64 -30.05 -4.55
C ALA A 85 -31.98 -31.44 -4.01
N GLU A 86 -30.99 -32.15 -3.47
CA GLU A 86 -31.18 -33.47 -2.86
C GLU A 86 -32.02 -33.38 -1.58
N GLN A 87 -31.78 -32.37 -0.74
CA GLN A 87 -32.56 -32.14 0.46
C GLN A 87 -34.02 -31.78 0.16
N ALA A 88 -34.26 -31.03 -0.91
CA ALA A 88 -35.61 -30.73 -1.37
C ALA A 88 -36.40 -32.02 -1.71
N LYS A 89 -35.75 -33.04 -2.28
CA LYS A 89 -36.40 -34.33 -2.58
C LYS A 89 -36.81 -35.10 -1.33
N TYR A 90 -36.01 -35.05 -0.26
CA TYR A 90 -36.36 -35.63 1.03
C TYR A 90 -37.55 -34.89 1.68
N VAL A 91 -37.59 -33.55 1.61
CA VAL A 91 -38.66 -32.74 2.23
C VAL A 91 -39.97 -32.84 1.46
N THR A 92 -39.92 -32.86 0.12
CA THR A 92 -41.11 -32.90 -0.73
C THR A 92 -41.73 -34.30 -0.86
N GLY A 93 -41.12 -35.32 -0.23
CA GLY A 93 -41.64 -36.69 -0.23
C GLY A 93 -41.48 -37.42 -1.56
N VAL A 94 -40.60 -36.94 -2.46
CA VAL A 94 -40.25 -37.64 -3.71
C VAL A 94 -39.65 -39.02 -3.39
N TYR A 95 -38.89 -39.12 -2.30
CA TYR A 95 -38.43 -40.40 -1.78
C TYR A 95 -39.50 -41.04 -0.90
N ARG A 96 -40.05 -42.17 -1.38
CA ARG A 96 -40.85 -43.09 -0.57
C ARG A 96 -39.93 -44.16 0.00
N TYR A 97 -39.83 -44.19 1.32
CA TYR A 97 -39.19 -45.30 2.02
C TYR A 97 -40.16 -46.47 2.09
N ALA A 98 -39.87 -47.54 1.36
CA ALA A 98 -40.53 -48.81 1.55
C ALA A 98 -39.87 -49.51 2.75
N ASP A 99 -40.66 -49.89 3.73
CA ASP A 99 -40.20 -50.71 4.84
C ASP A 99 -39.85 -52.11 4.31
N PRO A 100 -38.60 -52.58 4.44
CA PRO A 100 -38.19 -53.89 3.95
C PRO A 100 -38.76 -55.07 4.74
N SER A 101 -39.54 -54.83 5.81
CA SER A 101 -40.16 -55.86 6.64
C SER A 101 -41.58 -56.30 6.23
N GLN A 102 -42.13 -55.73 5.14
CA GLN A 102 -43.44 -56.12 4.59
C GLN A 102 -43.38 -57.31 3.64
#